data_AF-A0A5Q0EMV0-F1
#
_entry.id   AF-A0A5Q0EMV0-F1
#
_cell.length_a   1.000
_cell.length_b   1.000
_cell.length_c   1.000
_cell.angle_alpha   90.00
_cell.angle_beta   90.00
_cell.angle_gamma   90.00
#
_symmetry.space_group_name_H-M   'P 1'
#
loop_
_entity.id
_entity.type
_entity.pdbx_description
1 polymer ?
#
loop_
_entity_poly.entity_id
_entity_poly.type
_entity_poly.pdbx_seq_one_letter_code
_entity_poly.pdbx_strand_id
1 'polypeptide(L)'
;MAAKDKQRAKQLDQLLQRHPHLVQSDNRKVSSHVQREEGDWYLNTLMIEGCEAPFKYKRQKAYKSLAGAKVNLTYYPDQEQIAGLEFEVMRVVRIRQA
;
A
#
# COMPACT_ATOMS: atom_id res chain seq x y z
N MET A 1 13.40 7.38 -19.77
CA MET A 1 13.04 6.81 -18.46
C MET A 1 13.63 7.60 -17.29
N ALA A 2 14.93 7.91 -17.28
CA ALA A 2 15.63 8.55 -16.14
C ALA A 2 15.00 9.82 -15.54
N ALA A 3 14.46 10.73 -16.36
CA ALA A 3 13.89 11.99 -15.85
C ALA A 3 12.63 11.78 -14.99
N LYS A 4 11.75 10.84 -15.40
CA LYS A 4 10.51 10.55 -14.67
C LYS A 4 10.79 9.87 -13.33
N ASP A 5 11.80 9.01 -13.27
CA ASP A 5 12.16 8.33 -12.02
C ASP A 5 12.85 9.27 -11.03
N LYS A 6 13.70 10.19 -11.52
CA LYS A 6 14.27 11.26 -10.68
C LYS A 6 13.20 12.18 -10.10
N GLN A 7 12.17 12.53 -10.88
CA GLN A 7 11.05 13.32 -10.41
C GLN A 7 10.20 12.59 -9.35
N ARG A 8 9.96 11.28 -9.55
CA ARG A 8 9.21 10.44 -8.60
C ARG A 8 9.94 10.23 -7.28
N ALA A 9 11.28 10.12 -7.32
CA ALA A 9 12.12 10.06 -6.14
C ALA A 9 12.01 11.38 -5.36
N LYS A 10 12.18 12.52 -6.03
CA LYS A 10 12.01 13.83 -5.41
C LYS A 10 10.62 14.01 -4.76
N GLN A 11 9.56 13.55 -5.42
CA GLN A 11 8.20 13.59 -4.86
C GLN A 11 8.05 12.69 -3.63
N LEU A 12 8.70 11.51 -3.63
CA LEU A 12 8.71 10.62 -2.47
C LEU A 12 9.43 11.29 -1.30
N ASP A 13 10.63 11.84 -1.53
CA ASP A 13 11.42 12.49 -0.49
C ASP A 13 10.66 13.65 0.16
N GLN A 14 10.01 14.48 -0.66
CA GLN A 14 9.15 15.57 -0.17
C GLN A 14 7.97 15.06 0.65
N LEU A 15 7.39 13.92 0.28
CA LEU A 15 6.29 13.31 1.01
C LEU A 15 6.76 12.78 2.37
N LEU A 16 7.88 12.06 2.40
CA LEU A 16 8.47 11.52 3.63
C LEU A 16 8.94 12.62 4.58
N GLN A 17 9.46 13.73 4.07
CA GLN A 17 9.83 14.90 4.88
C GLN A 17 8.63 15.56 5.55
N ARG A 18 7.48 15.62 4.87
CA ARG A 18 6.25 16.22 5.42
C ARG A 18 5.52 15.31 6.39
N HIS A 19 5.75 14.00 6.29
CA HIS A 19 5.03 12.97 7.03
C HIS A 19 6.02 11.98 7.63
N PRO A 20 6.61 12.29 8.80
CA PRO A 20 7.69 11.49 9.39
C PRO A 20 7.28 10.07 9.81
N HIS A 21 5.97 9.81 9.94
CA HIS A 21 5.44 8.48 10.26
C HIS A 21 5.16 7.61 9.04
N LEU A 22 5.37 8.12 7.82
CA LEU A 22 5.28 7.28 6.62
C LEU A 22 6.46 6.33 6.56
N VAL A 23 6.15 5.07 6.28
CA VAL A 23 7.12 4.03 6.00
C VAL A 23 7.18 3.79 4.50
N GLN A 24 8.39 3.77 3.94
CA GLN A 24 8.65 3.33 2.58
C GLN A 24 9.21 1.90 2.59
N SER A 25 8.63 1.03 1.79
CA SER A 25 9.13 -0.32 1.52
C SER A 25 9.23 -0.57 0.02
N ASP A 26 10.40 -0.93 -0.46
CA ASP A 26 10.63 -1.22 -1.87
C ASP A 26 10.77 -2.72 -2.14
N ASN A 27 10.42 -3.14 -3.36
CA ASN A 27 10.64 -4.48 -3.90
C ASN A 27 10.00 -5.62 -3.06
N ARG A 28 8.85 -5.37 -2.45
CA ARG A 28 8.12 -6.34 -1.61
C ARG A 28 7.25 -7.25 -2.48
N LYS A 29 7.32 -8.57 -2.24
CA LYS A 29 6.51 -9.54 -2.98
C LYS A 29 5.12 -9.67 -2.36
N VAL A 30 4.09 -9.53 -3.19
CA VAL A 30 2.69 -9.69 -2.79
C VAL A 30 2.35 -11.18 -2.79
N SER A 31 1.97 -11.72 -1.63
CA SER A 31 1.52 -13.10 -1.51
C SER A 31 0.05 -13.26 -1.94
N SER A 32 -0.81 -12.28 -1.64
CA SER A 32 -2.21 -12.27 -2.10
C SER A 32 -2.74 -10.85 -2.31
N HIS A 33 -3.74 -10.71 -3.19
CA HIS A 33 -4.46 -9.46 -3.43
C HIS A 33 -5.96 -9.74 -3.51
N VAL A 34 -6.72 -9.22 -2.55
CA VAL A 34 -8.18 -9.29 -2.50
C VAL A 34 -8.75 -7.90 -2.74
N GLN A 35 -9.81 -7.82 -3.54
CA GLN A 35 -10.54 -6.59 -3.83
C GLN A 35 -12.02 -6.81 -3.50
N ARG A 36 -12.60 -5.93 -2.69
CA ARG A 36 -14.01 -5.96 -2.30
C ARG A 36 -14.66 -4.63 -2.62
N GLU A 37 -15.87 -4.66 -3.15
CA GLU A 37 -16.69 -3.45 -3.30
C GLU A 37 -17.17 -2.94 -1.94
N GLU A 38 -17.13 -1.63 -1.76
CA GLU A 38 -17.52 -0.90 -0.56
C GLU A 38 -18.09 0.45 -1.00
N GLY A 39 -19.39 0.44 -1.32
CA GLY A 39 -20.04 1.56 -2.00
C GLY A 39 -19.39 1.81 -3.37
N ASP A 40 -19.02 3.07 -3.64
CA ASP A 40 -18.37 3.48 -4.89
C ASP A 40 -16.86 3.16 -4.95
N TRP A 41 -16.34 2.41 -3.96
CA TRP A 41 -14.92 2.13 -3.83
C TRP A 41 -14.65 0.63 -3.82
N TYR A 42 -13.47 0.26 -4.32
CA TYR A 42 -12.86 -1.03 -4.13
C TYR A 42 -11.86 -0.93 -2.98
N LEU A 43 -12.12 -1.62 -1.88
CA LEU A 43 -11.14 -1.87 -0.84
C LEU A 43 -10.17 -2.94 -1.33
N ASN A 44 -8.92 -2.55 -1.57
CA ASN A 44 -7.84 -3.43 -1.96
C ASN A 44 -7.07 -3.82 -0.70
N THR A 45 -6.90 -5.11 -0.48
CA THR A 45 -6.11 -5.67 0.62
C THR A 45 -5.01 -6.56 0.05
N LEU A 46 -3.76 -6.23 0.37
CA LEU A 46 -2.59 -7.00 0.00
C LEU A 46 -1.99 -7.68 1.22
N MET A 47 -1.58 -8.92 1.04
CA MET A 47 -0.64 -9.58 1.95
C MET A 47 0.74 -9.55 1.31
N ILE A 48 1.75 -9.26 2.13
CA ILE A 48 3.16 -9.23 1.72
C ILE A 48 3.85 -10.46 2.29
N GLU A 49 4.74 -11.08 1.52
CA GLU A 49 5.51 -12.23 2.00
C GLU A 49 6.31 -11.85 3.25
N GLY A 50 6.15 -12.64 4.31
CA GLY A 50 6.82 -12.41 5.61
C GLY A 50 6.20 -11.30 6.45
N CYS A 51 5.01 -10.79 6.11
CA CYS A 51 4.26 -9.83 6.93
C CYS A 51 2.88 -10.37 7.27
N GLU A 52 2.50 -10.30 8.54
CA GLU A 52 1.18 -10.76 9.02
C GLU A 52 0.10 -9.67 8.87
N ALA A 53 0.49 -8.40 8.96
CA ALA A 53 -0.44 -7.28 8.83
C ALA A 53 -0.85 -7.04 7.36
N PRO A 54 -2.15 -6.86 7.08
CA PRO A 54 -2.65 -6.52 5.75
C PRO A 54 -2.35 -5.07 5.35
N PHE A 55 -2.07 -4.87 4.07
CA PHE A 55 -1.87 -3.57 3.45
C PHE A 55 -3.13 -3.15 2.70
N LYS A 56 -3.79 -2.08 3.16
CA LYS A 56 -5.10 -1.65 2.65
C LYS A 56 -5.02 -0.31 1.92
N TYR A 57 -5.70 -0.21 0.78
CA TYR A 57 -5.96 1.05 0.08
C TYR A 57 -7.31 1.02 -0.65
N LYS A 58 -7.85 2.20 -0.98
CA LYS A 58 -9.11 2.33 -1.73
C LYS A 58 -8.85 2.86 -3.15
N ARG A 59 -9.65 2.39 -4.12
CA ARG A 59 -9.71 2.93 -5.50
C ARG A 59 -11.15 2.95 -5.98
N GLN A 60 -11.53 3.92 -6.81
CA GLN A 60 -12.88 3.98 -7.38
C GLN A 60 -13.14 2.92 -8.47
N LYS A 61 -12.08 2.29 -8.98
CA LYS A 61 -12.15 1.24 -10.00
C LYS A 61 -11.35 0.04 -9.54
N ALA A 62 -11.81 -1.14 -9.91
CA ALA A 62 -11.06 -2.38 -9.76
C ALA A 62 -9.66 -2.21 -10.37
N TYR A 63 -8.67 -2.72 -9.66
CA TYR A 63 -7.28 -2.67 -10.05
C TYR A 63 -6.83 -4.01 -10.60
N LYS A 64 -5.74 -4.01 -11.38
CA LYS A 64 -5.12 -5.26 -11.79
C LYS A 64 -4.68 -6.06 -10.56
N SER A 65 -4.77 -7.38 -10.63
CA SER A 65 -4.22 -8.22 -9.57
C SER A 65 -2.72 -7.96 -9.42
N LEU A 66 -2.27 -7.94 -8.17
CA LEU A 66 -0.87 -7.76 -7.80
C LEU A 66 -0.29 -9.02 -7.16
N ALA A 67 -1.09 -10.07 -6.99
CA ALA A 67 -0.62 -11.33 -6.43
C ALA A 67 0.58 -11.86 -7.24
N GLY A 68 1.66 -12.22 -6.54
CA GLY A 68 2.93 -12.65 -7.13
C GLY A 68 3.83 -11.52 -7.65
N ALA A 69 3.32 -10.29 -7.80
CA ALA A 69 4.11 -9.15 -8.25
C ALA A 69 4.99 -8.60 -7.13
N LYS A 70 6.06 -7.89 -7.51
CA LYS A 70 6.83 -7.05 -6.59
C LYS A 70 6.34 -5.61 -6.66
N VAL A 71 6.24 -4.97 -5.50
CA VAL A 71 5.70 -3.62 -5.35
C VAL A 71 6.55 -2.76 -4.43
N ASN A 72 6.51 -1.46 -4.68
CA ASN A 72 6.97 -0.42 -3.77
C ASN A 72 5.75 0.21 -3.10
N LEU A 73 5.79 0.30 -1.78
CA LEU A 73 4.70 0.74 -0.92
C LEU A 73 5.16 1.92 -0.07
N THR A 74 4.32 2.94 0.02
CA THR A 74 4.40 4.00 1.02
C THR A 74 3.13 3.95 1.85
N TYR A 75 3.25 3.83 3.17
CA TYR A 75 2.11 3.56 4.05
C TYR A 75 2.32 4.08 5.47
N TYR A 76 1.22 4.18 6.22
CA TYR A 76 1.26 4.34 7.66
C TYR A 76 0.95 3.00 8.34
N PRO A 77 1.77 2.56 9.31
CA PRO A 77 1.33 1.58 10.30
C PRO A 77 0.14 2.16 11.09
N ASP A 78 -0.88 1.36 11.26
CA ASP A 78 -2.12 1.77 11.91
C ASP A 78 -2.81 0.56 12.58
N GLN A 79 -3.87 0.82 13.32
CA GLN A 79 -4.71 -0.20 13.91
C GLN A 79 -6.17 0.02 13.51
N GLU A 80 -6.89 -1.07 13.35
CA GLU A 80 -8.33 -1.06 13.06
C GLU A 80 -9.05 -1.94 14.08
N GLN A 81 -10.15 -1.41 14.62
CA GLN A 81 -10.99 -2.16 15.54
C GLN A 81 -12.08 -2.90 14.74
N ILE A 82 -12.09 -4.23 14.83
CA ILE A 82 -13.09 -5.09 14.20
C ILE A 82 -13.74 -5.93 15.30
N ALA A 83 -15.06 -5.73 15.49
CA ALA A 83 -15.84 -6.42 16.52
C ALA A 83 -15.23 -6.31 17.94
N GLY A 84 -14.62 -5.15 18.26
CA GLY A 84 -14.00 -4.89 19.56
C GLY A 84 -12.55 -5.36 19.69
N LEU A 85 -11.99 -6.06 18.69
CA LEU A 85 -10.59 -6.49 18.66
C LEU A 85 -9.75 -5.54 17.81
N GLU A 86 -8.55 -5.22 18.27
CA GLU A 86 -7.59 -4.40 17.52
C GLU A 86 -6.74 -5.27 16.59
N PHE A 87 -6.65 -4.87 15.33
CA PHE A 87 -5.82 -5.50 14.32
C PHE A 87 -4.85 -4.50 13.75
N GLU A 88 -3.59 -4.88 13.62
CA GLU A 88 -2.61 -4.08 12.90
C GLU A 88 -2.93 -4.05 11.41
N VAL A 89 -2.85 -2.87 10.80
CA VAL A 89 -3.07 -2.68 9.36
C VAL A 89 -2.08 -1.65 8.83
N MET A 90 -1.72 -1.78 7.56
CA MET A 90 -0.88 -0.82 6.88
C MET A 90 -1.75 -0.01 5.91
N ARG A 91 -1.99 1.27 6.21
CA ARG A 91 -2.76 2.18 5.35
C ARG A 91 -1.87 2.71 4.23
N VAL A 92 -2.04 2.16 3.03
CA VAL A 92 -1.21 2.47 1.87
C VAL A 92 -1.66 3.76 1.19
N VAL A 93 -0.74 4.72 1.09
CA VAL A 93 -0.95 5.99 0.37
C VAL A 93 -0.42 5.94 -1.06
N ARG A 94 0.61 5.11 -1.30
CA ARG A 94 1.21 4.94 -2.62
C ARG A 94 1.61 3.50 -2.85
N ILE A 95 1.27 3.00 -4.03
CA ILE A 95 1.67 1.68 -4.50
C ILE A 95 2.10 1.75 -5.96
N ARG A 96 3.22 1.09 -6.27
CA ARG A 96 3.72 0.94 -7.64
C ARG A 96 4.26 -0.46 -7.82
N GLN A 97 3.96 -1.11 -8.94
CA GLN A 97 4.69 -2.31 -9.33
C GLN A 97 6.17 -1.95 -9.57
N ALA A 98 7.08 -2.74 -9.00
CA ALA A 98 8.52 -2.54 -9.11
C ALA A 98 9.02 -2.79 -10.53
#